data_AF-A0AAN7VMW5-F1
#
_entry.id   AF-A0AAN7VMW5-F1
#
_cell.length_a   1.000
_cell.length_b   1.000
_cell.length_c   1.000
_cell.angle_alpha   90.00
_cell.angle_beta   90.00
_cell.angle_gamma   90.00
#
_symmetry.space_group_name_H-M   'P 1'
#
loop_
_entity.id
_entity.type
_entity.pdbx_description
1 polymer ?
#
loop_
_entity_poly.entity_id
_entity_poly.type
_entity_poly.pdbx_seq_one_letter_code
_entity_poly.pdbx_strand_id
1 'polypeptide(L)'
;METNNSLPFLDLLITRNNDNNFNYSVYRKPTHTNRYLNANSHHHPTQLNSVIETLIVTSLRLTEKHNQNYELNNLKIILQQNGNKLHQINVKNLRHKNSEKNNVNDDRRVLISPYLKGVTDKISQT
;
A
#
# COMPACT_ATOMS: atom_id res chain seq x y z
N MET A 1 -18.02 -18.11 -5.30
CA MET A 1 -18.81 -18.34 -6.52
C MET A 1 -18.60 -17.16 -7.44
N GLU A 2 -18.51 -17.40 -8.74
CA GLU A 2 -18.45 -16.34 -9.76
C GLU A 2 -19.79 -15.62 -9.84
N THR A 3 -19.77 -14.28 -9.99
CA THR A 3 -20.96 -13.44 -10.14
C THR A 3 -20.66 -12.33 -11.12
N ASN A 4 -21.58 -12.03 -12.05
CA ASN A 4 -21.40 -10.97 -13.06
C ASN A 4 -20.10 -11.08 -13.87
N ASN A 5 -19.72 -12.29 -14.28
CA ASN A 5 -18.45 -12.58 -14.97
C ASN A 5 -17.19 -12.19 -14.16
N SER A 6 -17.34 -12.01 -12.85
CA SER A 6 -16.26 -11.65 -11.94
C SER A 6 -16.09 -12.71 -10.86
N LEU A 7 -14.84 -13.07 -10.61
CA LEU A 7 -14.42 -14.00 -9.57
C LEU A 7 -13.44 -13.30 -8.62
N PRO A 8 -13.84 -13.07 -7.35
CA PRO A 8 -12.90 -12.61 -6.34
C PRO A 8 -11.97 -13.75 -5.91
N PHE A 9 -10.67 -13.49 -5.91
CA PHE A 9 -9.63 -14.40 -5.44
C PHE A 9 -8.58 -13.63 -4.62
N LEU A 10 -8.55 -13.87 -3.30
CA LEU A 10 -7.69 -13.14 -2.36
C LEU A 10 -7.90 -11.62 -2.48
N ASP A 11 -6.87 -10.86 -2.87
CA ASP A 11 -6.92 -9.41 -3.09
C ASP A 11 -7.16 -9.02 -4.56
N LEU A 12 -7.44 -10.00 -5.43
CA LEU A 12 -7.67 -9.83 -6.86
C LEU A 12 -9.14 -10.04 -7.22
N LEU A 13 -9.65 -9.18 -8.09
CA LEU A 13 -10.91 -9.37 -8.78
C LEU A 13 -10.60 -9.68 -10.24
N ILE A 14 -10.85 -10.92 -10.62
CA ILE A 14 -10.67 -11.40 -11.99
C ILE A 14 -12.01 -11.20 -12.71
N THR A 15 -12.02 -10.44 -13.80
CA THR A 15 -13.23 -10.20 -14.59
C THR A 15 -13.03 -10.69 -16.01
N ARG A 16 -13.96 -11.49 -16.51
CA ARG A 16 -13.94 -11.98 -17.89
C ARG A 16 -14.55 -10.93 -18.82
N ASN A 17 -13.79 -10.51 -19.82
CA ASN A 17 -14.24 -9.59 -20.87
C ASN A 17 -14.96 -10.35 -22.00
N ASN A 18 -15.68 -9.61 -22.84
CA ASN A 18 -16.39 -10.16 -24.01
C ASN A 18 -15.45 -10.80 -25.04
N ASP A 19 -14.20 -10.35 -25.10
CA ASP A 19 -13.16 -10.88 -26.00
C ASP A 19 -12.48 -12.15 -25.47
N ASN A 20 -13.09 -12.85 -24.49
CA ASN A 20 -12.54 -14.00 -23.76
C ASN A 20 -11.22 -13.74 -23.00
N ASN A 21 -10.76 -12.49 -22.92
CA ASN A 21 -9.62 -12.09 -22.09
C ASN A 21 -10.04 -11.80 -20.65
N PHE A 22 -9.07 -11.77 -19.74
CA PHE A 22 -9.30 -11.41 -18.33
C PHE A 22 -8.78 -10.00 -18.03
N ASN A 23 -9.53 -9.28 -17.20
CA ASN A 23 -9.13 -8.02 -16.59
C ASN A 23 -8.91 -8.24 -15.09
N TYR A 24 -7.93 -7.54 -14.54
CA TYR A 24 -7.54 -7.64 -13.14
C TYR A 24 -7.69 -6.29 -12.44
N SER A 25 -8.25 -6.32 -11.24
CA SER A 25 -8.38 -5.16 -10.36
C SER A 25 -8.28 -5.59 -8.91
N VAL A 26 -8.10 -4.63 -8.00
CA VAL A 26 -8.05 -4.90 -6.56
C VAL A 26 -9.45 -5.28 -6.06
N TYR A 27 -9.59 -6.46 -5.47
CA TYR A 27 -10.81 -6.86 -4.78
C TYR A 27 -10.82 -6.32 -3.35
N ARG A 28 -11.88 -5.58 -3.00
CA ARG A 28 -12.16 -5.17 -1.62
C ARG A 28 -13.33 -5.98 -1.11
N LYS A 29 -13.12 -6.71 -0.01
CA LYS A 29 -14.20 -7.46 0.64
C LYS A 29 -15.33 -6.53 1.07
N PRO A 30 -16.60 -6.98 1.12
CA PRO A 30 -17.71 -6.14 1.59
C PRO A 30 -17.51 -5.58 3.00
N THR A 31 -16.73 -6.27 3.83
CA THR A 31 -16.38 -5.86 5.20
C THR A 31 -15.12 -4.99 5.27
N HIS A 32 -14.51 -4.62 4.13
CA HIS A 32 -13.29 -3.83 4.11
C HIS A 32 -13.59 -2.38 4.52
N THR A 33 -13.05 -1.96 5.66
CA THR A 33 -13.37 -0.66 6.28
C THR A 33 -12.49 0.48 5.79
N ASN A 34 -11.55 0.22 4.88
CA ASN A 34 -10.52 1.18 4.45
C ASN A 34 -9.68 1.73 5.63
N ARG A 35 -9.64 1.05 6.78
CA ARG A 35 -8.80 1.39 7.92
C ARG A 35 -7.43 0.72 7.77
N TYR A 36 -6.40 1.53 7.64
CA TYR A 36 -4.99 1.13 7.64
C TYR A 36 -4.28 1.77 8.84
N LEU A 37 -2.95 1.77 8.81
CA LEU A 37 -2.15 2.43 9.84
C LEU A 37 -2.46 3.93 9.87
N ASN A 38 -3.00 4.39 10.99
CA ASN A 38 -3.38 5.78 11.16
C ASN A 38 -2.15 6.65 11.46
N ALA A 39 -1.98 7.75 10.73
CA ALA A 39 -0.82 8.62 10.89
C ALA A 39 -0.73 9.31 12.27
N ASN A 40 -1.85 9.43 12.99
CA ASN A 40 -1.91 10.05 14.32
C ASN A 40 -1.67 9.07 15.46
N SER A 41 -1.48 7.77 15.18
CA SER A 41 -1.27 6.74 16.20
C SER A 41 0.17 6.66 16.73
N HIS A 42 0.99 7.68 16.49
CA HIS A 42 2.39 7.74 16.94
C HIS A 42 3.18 6.50 16.48
N HIS A 43 3.22 6.25 15.17
CA HIS A 43 4.10 5.24 14.59
C HIS A 43 5.37 5.87 14.04
N HIS A 44 6.46 5.10 14.03
CA HIS A 44 7.69 5.54 13.38
C HIS A 44 7.43 5.83 11.89
N PRO A 45 7.96 6.92 11.31
CA PRO A 45 7.71 7.29 9.92
C PRO A 45 7.98 6.16 8.91
N THR A 46 8.98 5.31 9.15
CA THR A 46 9.28 4.14 8.29
C THR A 46 8.13 3.13 8.24
N GLN A 47 7.45 2.86 9.35
CA GLN A 47 6.34 1.90 9.39
C GLN A 47 5.13 2.45 8.62
N LEU A 48 4.75 3.70 8.91
CA LEU A 48 3.73 4.41 8.14
C LEU A 48 4.09 4.43 6.65
N ASN A 49 5.37 4.65 6.36
CA ASN A 49 5.81 4.75 5.00
C ASN A 49 5.73 3.43 4.25
N SER A 50 6.13 2.33 4.90
CA SER A 50 6.07 0.99 4.35
C SER A 50 4.63 0.58 4.04
N VAL A 51 3.66 0.85 4.92
CA VAL A 51 2.25 0.53 4.66
C VAL A 51 1.73 1.22 3.41
N ILE A 52 1.98 2.53 3.26
CA ILE A 52 1.57 3.28 2.07
C ILE A 52 2.23 2.70 0.81
N GLU A 53 3.53 2.39 0.89
CA GLU A 53 4.28 1.84 -0.25
C GLU A 53 3.72 0.49 -0.66
N THR A 54 3.52 -0.44 0.28
CA THR A 54 2.92 -1.75 0.02
C THR A 54 1.56 -1.62 -0.66
N LEU A 55 0.71 -0.70 -0.22
CA LEU A 55 -0.61 -0.48 -0.84
C LEU A 55 -0.49 0.03 -2.28
N ILE A 56 0.43 0.96 -2.55
CA ILE A 56 0.66 1.47 -3.91
C ILE A 56 1.24 0.36 -4.81
N VAL A 57 2.26 -0.38 -4.36
CA VAL A 57 2.84 -1.51 -5.10
C VAL A 57 1.79 -2.52 -5.48
N THR A 58 1.05 -2.99 -4.47
CA THR A 58 0.07 -4.05 -4.66
C THR A 58 -1.02 -3.59 -5.62
N SER A 59 -1.53 -2.37 -5.47
CA SER A 59 -2.55 -1.84 -6.37
C SER A 59 -2.06 -1.70 -7.81
N LEU A 60 -0.82 -1.26 -8.03
CA LEU A 60 -0.21 -1.20 -9.35
C LEU A 60 0.05 -2.58 -9.96
N ARG A 61 0.47 -3.55 -9.13
CA ARG A 61 0.78 -4.91 -9.57
C ARG A 61 -0.47 -5.73 -9.89
N LEU A 62 -1.55 -5.51 -9.14
CA LEU A 62 -2.79 -6.29 -9.24
C LEU A 62 -3.79 -5.69 -10.24
N THR A 63 -3.63 -4.43 -10.63
CA THR A 63 -4.58 -3.73 -11.52
C THR A 63 -4.02 -3.56 -12.92
N GLU A 64 -4.88 -3.77 -13.92
CA GLU A 64 -4.56 -3.48 -15.32
C GLU A 64 -4.27 -2.00 -15.59
N LYS A 65 -3.40 -1.72 -16.56
CA LYS A 65 -2.87 -0.36 -16.82
C LYS A 65 -3.96 0.71 -17.00
N HIS A 66 -5.07 0.37 -17.68
CA HIS A 66 -6.16 1.29 -17.92
C HIS A 66 -6.93 1.66 -16.63
N ASN A 67 -6.93 0.77 -15.63
CA ASN A 67 -7.63 0.94 -14.35
C ASN A 67 -6.73 1.42 -13.21
N GLN A 68 -5.40 1.43 -13.39
CA GLN A 68 -4.44 1.84 -12.36
C GLN A 68 -4.69 3.25 -11.83
N ASN A 69 -5.01 4.21 -12.71
CA ASN A 69 -5.26 5.59 -12.30
C ASN A 69 -6.49 5.72 -11.38
N TYR A 70 -7.56 4.98 -11.71
CA TYR A 70 -8.76 4.94 -10.87
C TYR A 70 -8.43 4.38 -9.49
N GLU A 71 -7.69 3.27 -9.45
CA GLU A 71 -7.32 2.63 -8.19
C GLU A 71 -6.38 3.48 -7.33
N LEU A 72 -5.38 4.13 -7.93
CA LEU A 72 -4.49 5.06 -7.23
C LEU A 72 -5.25 6.25 -6.64
N ASN A 73 -6.25 6.78 -7.34
CA ASN A 73 -7.09 7.86 -6.83
C ASN A 73 -7.93 7.41 -5.64
N ASN A 74 -8.52 6.21 -5.71
CA ASN A 74 -9.24 5.62 -4.58
C ASN A 74 -8.32 5.43 -3.37
N LEU A 75 -7.12 4.88 -3.60
CA LEU A 75 -6.12 4.71 -2.55
C LEU A 75 -5.71 6.04 -1.91
N LYS A 76 -5.55 7.08 -2.70
CA LYS A 76 -5.23 8.42 -2.21
C LYS A 76 -6.29 8.93 -1.24
N ILE A 77 -7.57 8.79 -1.59
CA ILE A 77 -8.70 9.17 -0.73
C ILE A 77 -8.66 8.37 0.58
N ILE A 78 -8.47 7.04 0.48
CA ILE A 78 -8.40 6.17 1.65
C ILE A 78 -7.22 6.53 2.57
N LEU A 79 -6.03 6.78 2.01
CA LEU A 79 -4.86 7.14 2.79
C LEU A 79 -5.05 8.49 3.49
N GLN A 80 -5.71 9.46 2.85
CA GLN A 80 -6.07 10.72 3.49
C GLN A 80 -7.05 10.52 4.66
N GLN A 81 -8.03 9.63 4.52
CA GLN A 81 -8.95 9.26 5.62
C GLN A 81 -8.22 8.60 6.80
N ASN A 82 -7.08 7.96 6.54
CA ASN A 82 -6.18 7.42 7.57
C ASN A 82 -5.21 8.47 8.16
N GLY A 83 -5.41 9.76 7.87
CA GLY A 83 -4.63 10.88 8.42
C GLY A 83 -3.32 11.16 7.70
N ASN A 84 -3.03 10.48 6.58
CA ASN A 84 -1.80 10.69 5.84
C ASN A 84 -1.83 12.00 5.05
N LYS A 85 -0.71 12.72 5.03
CA LYS A 85 -0.59 13.98 4.30
C LYS A 85 -0.32 13.72 2.82
N LEU A 86 -0.85 14.56 1.94
CA LEU A 86 -0.74 14.42 0.48
C LEU A 86 0.71 14.29 -0.04
N HIS A 87 1.65 15.06 0.53
CA HIS A 87 3.05 14.99 0.12
C HIS A 87 3.69 13.62 0.43
N GLN A 88 3.25 12.93 1.48
CA GLN A 88 3.77 11.60 1.83
C GLN A 88 3.30 10.51 0.84
N ILE A 89 2.13 10.73 0.23
CA ILE A 89 1.51 9.83 -0.74
C ILE A 89 2.14 10.04 -2.12
N ASN A 90 2.22 11.29 -2.58
CA ASN A 90 2.68 11.64 -3.92
C ASN A 90 4.16 11.27 -4.17
N VAL A 91 5.03 11.42 -3.17
CA VAL A 91 6.47 11.10 -3.28
C VAL A 91 6.72 9.62 -3.60
N LYS A 92 5.81 8.72 -3.19
CA LYS A 92 6.00 7.27 -3.36
C LYS A 92 5.53 6.75 -4.71
N ASN A 93 4.52 7.38 -5.30
CA ASN A 93 4.14 7.11 -6.69
C ASN A 93 5.32 7.28 -7.66
N LEU A 94 6.30 8.13 -7.31
CA LEU A 94 7.50 8.42 -8.11
C LEU A 94 8.64 7.41 -7.88
N ARG A 95 8.77 6.84 -6.67
CA ARG A 95 9.89 5.96 -6.29
C ARG A 95 9.77 4.55 -6.84
N HIS A 96 8.59 4.12 -7.29
CA HIS A 96 8.38 2.77 -7.83
C HIS A 96 9.05 2.48 -9.18
N LYS A 97 9.73 3.45 -9.79
CA LYS A 97 10.42 3.21 -11.05
C LYS A 97 11.76 2.49 -10.90
N ASN A 98 12.46 2.55 -9.78
CA ASN A 98 13.79 1.95 -9.66
C ASN A 98 14.13 1.63 -8.19
N SER A 99 14.05 0.36 -7.77
CA SER A 99 14.91 -0.13 -6.68
C SER A 99 14.90 -1.65 -6.63
N GLU A 100 15.80 -2.30 -7.36
CA GLU A 100 16.30 -3.59 -6.92
C GLU A 100 17.15 -3.32 -5.68
N LYS A 101 16.69 -3.75 -4.50
CA LYS A 101 17.49 -3.67 -3.28
C LYS A 101 18.20 -5.00 -3.09
N ASN A 102 19.53 -4.95 -3.17
CA ASN A 102 20.41 -6.03 -2.76
C ASN A 102 20.19 -6.31 -1.26
N ASN A 103 19.71 -7.51 -0.93
CA ASN A 103 19.62 -7.97 0.45
C ASN A 103 21.02 -8.31 0.96
N VAL A 104 21.63 -7.37 1.67
CA VAL A 104 22.82 -7.66 2.49
C VAL A 104 22.29 -8.19 3.81
N ASN A 105 22.48 -9.48 4.08
CA ASN A 105 22.17 -10.07 5.38
C ASN A 105 23.15 -9.49 6.41
N ASP A 106 22.61 -8.75 7.35
CA ASP A 106 23.35 -8.06 8.39
C ASP A 106 23.02 -8.70 9.75
N ASP A 107 23.93 -9.51 10.26
CA ASP A 107 23.81 -10.32 11.49
C ASP A 107 23.93 -9.49 12.79
N ARG A 108 23.47 -8.24 12.77
CA ARG A 108 23.48 -7.36 13.95
C ARG A 108 22.30 -7.66 14.87
N ARG A 109 22.58 -7.84 16.18
CA ARG A 109 21.55 -7.92 17.23
C ARG A 109 20.89 -6.55 17.38
N VAL A 110 19.63 -6.44 16.96
CA VAL A 110 18.83 -5.21 17.06
C VAL A 110 18.00 -5.25 18.34
N LEU A 111 18.16 -4.23 19.21
CA LEU A 111 17.25 -3.99 20.32
C LEU A 111 16.09 -3.09 19.82
N ILE A 112 14.85 -3.55 19.91
CA ILE A 112 13.68 -2.80 19.45
C ILE A 112 12.96 -2.20 20.67
N SER A 113 12.93 -0.88 20.75
CA SER A 113 12.16 -0.12 21.75
C SER A 113 10.85 0.39 21.15
N PRO A 114 9.74 0.51 21.92
CA PRO A 114 8.51 1.13 21.44
C PRO A 114 8.76 2.55 20.93
N TYR A 115 8.14 2.90 19.79
CA TYR A 115 8.27 4.24 19.25
C TYR A 115 7.50 5.24 20.12
N LEU A 116 8.20 6.30 20.54
CA LEU A 116 7.69 7.43 21.30
C LEU A 116 8.02 8.70 20.53
N LYS A 117 6.98 9.29 19.93
CA LYS A 117 7.12 10.53 19.16
C LYS A 117 7.82 11.62 19.99
N GLY A 118 8.80 12.28 19.40
CA GLY A 118 9.65 13.29 20.04
C GLY A 118 10.83 12.75 20.85
N VAL A 119 10.78 11.50 21.31
CA VAL A 119 11.89 10.83 22.04
C VAL A 119 12.68 9.94 21.09
N THR A 120 12.04 8.91 20.53
CA THR A 120 12.70 7.96 19.62
C THR A 120 13.04 8.58 18.28
N ASP A 121 12.33 9.64 17.87
CA ASP A 121 12.66 10.41 16.65
C ASP A 121 14.09 10.93 16.66
N LYS A 122 14.60 11.36 17.82
CA LYS A 122 15.96 11.90 17.98
C LYS A 122 17.02 10.81 17.91
N ILE A 123 16.67 9.60 18.35
CA ILE A 123 17.60 8.46 18.39
C ILE A 123 17.78 7.89 16.98
N SER A 124 16.70 7.83 16.18
CA SER A 124 16.72 7.30 14.82
C SER A 124 17.39 8.19 13.76
N GLN A 125 17.85 9.40 14.11
CA GLN A 125 18.53 10.34 13.21
C GLN A 125 20.06 10.24 13.23
N THR A 126 20.64 9.36 14.05
CA THR A 126 22.08 9.11 14.13
C THR A 126 22.48 7.92 13.26
#